data_AF-A0A9P8F6V1-F1
#
_entry.id   AF-A0A9P8F6V1-F1
#
_cell.length_a   1.000
_cell.length_b   1.000
_cell.length_c   1.000
_cell.angle_alpha   90.00
_cell.angle_beta   90.00
_cell.angle_gamma   90.00
#
_symmetry.space_group_name_H-M   'P 1'
#
loop_
_entity.id
_entity.type
_entity.pdbx_description
1 polymer ?
#
loop_
_entity_poly.entity_id
_entity_poly.type
_entity_poly.pdbx_seq_one_letter_code
_entity_poly.pdbx_strand_id
1 'polypeptide(L)'
;MKTTWKDIAPVPTSQEFLDIVLSRTQRRLPTQIRAGFKISRIRAFYMRKIKFTCETFAEKIQAVLDGFPRLADIHPFHKDLLNTLYDADHFRIALGQLSTAKHLIETVARDYVRLVKYGQSLFQCKQLKRAALGRMATICKRLKDPLLYLEQVRQHLGRLPSIDPNTRTLLICGYPNVGKSSFLKNISRADVDVQPYAFTTKSLFVGHFDYKMLRFQAIDTPGILDHPLEEMNTIEMQS
;
A
#
# COMPACT_ATOMS: atom_id res chain seq x y z
N MET A 1 -3.57 13.60 14.96
CA MET A 1 -3.91 13.20 13.58
C MET A 1 -2.64 12.76 12.88
N LYS A 2 -2.65 11.71 12.06
CA LYS A 2 -1.42 11.22 11.40
C LYS A 2 -1.06 12.19 10.26
N THR A 3 0.09 12.84 10.35
CA THR A 3 0.55 13.85 9.38
C THR A 3 1.56 13.30 8.36
N THR A 4 2.06 12.07 8.56
CA THR A 4 3.05 11.42 7.69
C THR A 4 2.75 9.93 7.48
N TRP A 5 3.16 9.40 6.33
CA TRP A 5 2.99 7.98 5.95
C TRP A 5 4.33 7.30 5.62
N LYS A 6 5.35 7.54 6.45
CA LYS A 6 6.68 6.94 6.26
C LYS A 6 6.77 5.50 6.73
N ASP A 7 5.92 5.11 7.68
CA ASP A 7 6.00 3.81 8.36
C ASP A 7 5.28 2.66 7.61
N ILE A 8 4.93 2.85 6.34
CA ILE A 8 4.30 1.79 5.55
C ILE A 8 5.37 0.80 5.11
N ALA A 9 5.21 -0.46 5.51
CA ALA A 9 6.10 -1.53 5.12
C ALA A 9 6.14 -1.71 3.59
N PRO A 10 7.30 -2.08 3.00
CA PRO A 10 7.39 -2.38 1.57
C PRO A 10 6.36 -3.43 1.13
N VAL A 11 5.69 -3.15 0.01
CA VAL A 11 4.74 -4.08 -0.59
C VAL A 11 5.51 -5.00 -1.53
N PRO A 12 5.59 -6.31 -1.24
CA PRO A 12 6.34 -7.23 -2.07
C PRO A 12 5.64 -7.47 -3.41
N THR A 13 6.42 -7.86 -4.43
CA THR A 13 5.86 -8.31 -5.71
C THR A 13 5.06 -9.60 -5.54
N SER A 14 4.19 -9.93 -6.49
CA SER A 14 3.39 -11.17 -6.42
C SER A 14 4.25 -12.44 -6.34
N GLN A 15 5.43 -12.44 -6.97
CA GLN A 15 6.37 -13.56 -6.93
C GLN A 15 7.06 -13.66 -5.56
N GLU A 16 7.60 -12.56 -5.04
CA GLU A 16 8.21 -12.52 -3.71
C GLU A 16 7.19 -12.88 -2.63
N PHE A 17 5.95 -12.38 -2.75
CA PHE A 17 4.85 -12.71 -1.86
C PHE A 17 4.68 -14.23 -1.80
N LEU A 18 4.60 -14.88 -2.97
CA LEU A 18 4.45 -16.34 -3.05
C LEU A 18 5.62 -17.09 -2.42
N ASP A 19 6.85 -16.68 -2.74
CA ASP A 19 8.05 -17.33 -2.26
C ASP A 19 8.18 -17.20 -0.74
N ILE A 20 7.86 -16.03 -0.17
CA ILE A 20 7.82 -15.80 1.28
C ILE A 20 6.81 -16.74 1.95
N VAL A 21 5.59 -16.83 1.43
CA VAL A 21 4.53 -17.64 2.06
C VAL A 21 4.82 -19.13 1.97
N LEU A 22 5.23 -19.62 0.79
CA LEU A 22 5.51 -21.04 0.58
C LEU A 22 6.78 -21.48 1.34
N SER A 23 7.82 -20.64 1.35
CA SER A 23 9.04 -20.88 2.13
C SER A 23 8.74 -20.92 3.64
N ARG A 24 7.94 -19.98 4.17
CA ARG A 24 7.52 -19.97 5.58
C ARG A 24 6.73 -21.24 5.93
N THR A 25 5.83 -21.68 5.05
CA THR A 25 5.07 -22.93 5.21
C THR A 25 5.98 -24.16 5.28
N GLN A 26 7.02 -24.22 4.43
CA GLN A 26 7.94 -25.35 4.40
C GLN A 26 8.88 -25.37 5.61
N ARG A 27 9.37 -24.21 6.06
CA ARG A 27 10.32 -24.09 7.17
C ARG A 27 9.66 -24.27 8.55
N ARG A 28 8.43 -23.78 8.75
CA ARG A 28 7.76 -23.76 10.06
C ARG A 28 6.99 -25.04 10.38
N LEU A 29 6.60 -25.81 9.38
CA LEU A 29 5.80 -27.02 9.56
C LEU A 29 6.60 -28.29 9.31
N PRO A 30 6.26 -29.41 9.99
CA PRO A 30 6.88 -30.70 9.69
C PRO A 30 6.70 -31.07 8.21
N THR A 31 7.71 -31.69 7.63
CA THR A 31 7.78 -32.01 6.19
C THR A 31 7.65 -33.51 5.90
N GLN A 32 8.04 -34.36 6.84
CA GLN A 32 8.06 -35.82 6.65
C GLN A 32 6.73 -36.46 7.08
N ILE A 33 6.20 -37.32 6.21
CA ILE A 33 5.06 -38.21 6.50
C ILE A 33 5.18 -39.49 5.68
N ARG A 34 4.78 -40.63 6.25
CA ARG A 34 4.86 -41.96 5.62
C ARG A 34 3.47 -42.55 5.40
N ALA A 35 3.34 -43.42 4.40
CA ALA A 35 2.07 -44.04 4.02
C ALA A 35 1.49 -44.98 5.09
N GLY A 36 2.34 -45.63 5.90
CA GLY A 36 1.91 -46.53 6.98
C GLY A 36 1.35 -45.84 8.23
N PHE A 37 1.26 -44.51 8.26
CA PHE A 37 0.66 -43.81 9.40
C PHE A 37 -0.88 -43.87 9.37
N LYS A 38 -1.51 -43.81 10.55
CA LYS A 38 -2.98 -43.70 10.68
C LYS A 38 -3.51 -42.56 9.80
N ILE A 39 -4.59 -42.81 9.05
CA ILE A 39 -5.16 -41.84 8.11
C ILE A 39 -5.53 -40.50 8.78
N SER A 40 -5.95 -40.53 10.04
CA SER A 40 -6.22 -39.32 10.84
C SER A 40 -5.00 -38.41 10.95
N ARG A 41 -3.80 -38.98 11.15
CA ARG A 41 -2.52 -38.24 11.19
C ARG A 41 -2.17 -37.66 9.83
N ILE A 42 -2.42 -38.40 8.74
CA ILE A 42 -2.19 -37.94 7.37
C ILE A 42 -3.11 -36.76 7.02
N ARG A 43 -4.40 -36.88 7.32
CA ARG A 43 -5.38 -35.80 7.12
C ARG A 43 -4.98 -34.57 7.94
N ALA A 44 -4.68 -34.73 9.22
CA ALA A 44 -4.27 -33.63 10.10
C ALA A 44 -3.01 -32.92 9.60
N PHE A 45 -2.02 -33.67 9.11
CA PHE A 45 -0.79 -33.13 8.54
C PHE A 45 -1.05 -32.20 7.34
N TYR A 46 -1.85 -32.65 6.37
CA TYR A 46 -2.17 -31.84 5.18
C TYR A 46 -3.15 -30.70 5.48
N MET A 47 -4.14 -30.91 6.36
CA MET A 47 -5.02 -29.84 6.84
C MET A 47 -4.23 -28.70 7.49
N ARG A 48 -3.25 -29.03 8.34
CA ARG A 48 -2.39 -28.02 8.99
C ARG A 48 -1.59 -27.21 7.96
N LYS A 49 -1.07 -27.84 6.91
CA LYS A 49 -0.37 -27.13 5.83
C LYS A 49 -1.29 -26.15 5.10
N ILE A 50 -2.50 -26.56 4.74
CA ILE A 50 -3.46 -25.69 4.03
C ILE A 50 -3.86 -24.49 4.91
N LYS A 51 -4.21 -24.74 6.18
CA LYS A 51 -4.59 -23.68 7.13
C LYS A 51 -3.47 -22.68 7.37
N PHE A 52 -2.27 -23.16 7.67
CA PHE A 52 -1.12 -22.30 7.94
C PHE A 52 -0.75 -21.42 6.74
N THR A 53 -0.82 -21.97 5.51
CA THR A 53 -0.58 -21.16 4.31
C THR A 53 -1.65 -20.10 4.13
N CYS A 54 -2.93 -20.44 4.34
CA CYS A 54 -4.03 -19.47 4.31
C CYS A 54 -3.85 -18.35 5.34
N GLU A 55 -3.55 -18.69 6.59
CA GLU A 55 -3.27 -17.74 7.67
C GLU A 55 -2.11 -16.82 7.30
N THR A 56 -1.02 -17.38 6.76
CA THR A 56 0.14 -16.59 6.34
C THR A 56 -0.19 -15.62 5.20
N PHE A 57 -0.99 -16.05 4.20
CA PHE A 57 -1.49 -15.15 3.15
C PHE A 57 -2.35 -14.04 3.74
N ALA A 58 -3.33 -14.40 4.59
CA ALA A 58 -4.25 -13.46 5.20
C ALA A 58 -3.53 -12.43 6.09
N GLU A 59 -2.59 -12.86 6.93
CA GLU A 59 -1.73 -12.00 7.75
C GLU A 59 -0.98 -10.98 6.89
N LYS A 60 -0.36 -11.43 5.80
CA LYS A 60 0.45 -10.56 4.92
C LYS A 60 -0.41 -9.59 4.12
N ILE A 61 -1.54 -10.02 3.58
CA ILE A 61 -2.48 -9.12 2.90
C ILE A 61 -3.04 -8.10 3.89
N GLN A 62 -3.42 -8.54 5.09
CA GLN A 62 -3.95 -7.66 6.13
C GLN A 62 -2.92 -6.61 6.55
N ALA A 63 -1.65 -6.99 6.73
CA ALA A 63 -0.58 -6.05 7.04
C ALA A 63 -0.40 -4.96 5.97
N VAL A 64 -0.60 -5.30 4.68
CA VAL A 64 -0.60 -4.31 3.59
C VAL A 64 -1.82 -3.40 3.71
N LEU A 65 -3.02 -3.95 3.89
CA LEU A 65 -4.26 -3.17 4.01
C LEU A 65 -4.24 -2.20 5.20
N ASP A 66 -3.71 -2.63 6.35
CA ASP A 66 -3.63 -1.80 7.56
C ASP A 66 -2.49 -0.78 7.50
N GLY A 67 -1.50 -1.00 6.63
CA GLY A 67 -0.41 -0.05 6.42
C GLY A 67 -0.86 1.23 5.68
N PHE A 68 -1.79 1.10 4.74
CA PHE A 68 -2.27 2.23 3.94
C PHE A 68 -3.34 3.06 4.65
N PRO A 69 -3.37 4.39 4.42
CA PRO A 69 -4.43 5.24 4.96
C PRO A 69 -5.78 4.92 4.30
N ARG A 70 -6.83 4.86 5.12
CA ARG A 70 -8.21 4.80 4.63
C ARG A 70 -8.66 6.19 4.21
N LEU A 71 -8.94 6.38 2.93
CA LEU A 71 -9.33 7.68 2.37
C LEU A 71 -10.59 8.30 3.01
N ALA A 72 -11.44 7.49 3.63
CA ALA A 72 -12.65 7.97 4.33
C ALA A 72 -12.35 8.56 5.72
N ASP A 73 -11.25 8.15 6.36
CA ASP A 73 -10.95 8.46 7.76
C ASP A 73 -9.87 9.56 7.89
N ILE A 74 -9.34 10.06 6.78
CA ILE A 74 -8.31 11.11 6.74
C ILE A 74 -8.91 12.51 6.59
N HIS A 75 -8.12 13.53 6.90
CA HIS A 75 -8.52 14.93 6.75
C HIS A 75 -8.93 15.23 5.28
N PRO A 76 -9.96 16.06 5.03
CA PRO A 76 -10.33 16.47 3.67
C PRO A 76 -9.15 16.96 2.82
N PHE A 77 -8.30 17.84 3.37
CA PHE A 77 -7.05 18.27 2.72
C PHE A 77 -6.19 17.10 2.19
N HIS A 78 -5.92 16.10 3.04
CA HIS A 78 -5.10 14.96 2.66
C HIS A 78 -5.86 14.05 1.69
N LYS A 79 -7.18 13.92 1.82
CA LYS A 79 -8.02 13.17 0.89
C LYS A 79 -7.96 13.76 -0.52
N ASP A 80 -8.09 15.08 -0.64
CA ASP A 80 -8.09 15.78 -1.92
C ASP A 80 -6.69 15.75 -2.55
N LEU A 81 -5.65 15.92 -1.74
CA LEU A 81 -4.25 15.74 -2.19
C LEU A 81 -3.99 14.32 -2.71
N LEU A 82 -4.49 13.28 -2.02
CA LEU A 82 -4.33 11.90 -2.51
C LEU A 82 -5.15 11.64 -3.76
N ASN A 83 -6.33 12.26 -3.88
CA ASN A 83 -7.17 12.14 -5.06
C ASN A 83 -6.49 12.73 -6.31
N THR A 84 -5.88 13.90 -6.19
CA THR A 84 -5.17 14.55 -7.30
C THR A 84 -3.89 13.80 -7.69
N LEU A 85 -3.19 13.20 -6.71
CA LEU A 85 -1.93 12.50 -6.94
C LEU A 85 -2.08 11.07 -7.48
N TYR A 86 -3.07 10.31 -7.00
CA TYR A 86 -3.10 8.86 -7.19
C TYR A 86 -4.38 8.31 -7.82
N ASP A 87 -5.36 9.16 -8.10
CA ASP A 87 -6.75 8.79 -8.37
C ASP A 87 -7.34 7.96 -7.21
N ALA A 88 -8.22 8.58 -6.42
CA ALA A 88 -8.82 7.93 -5.26
C ALA A 88 -9.62 6.67 -5.62
N ASP A 89 -10.16 6.59 -6.84
CA ASP A 89 -10.90 5.42 -7.30
C ASP A 89 -9.97 4.26 -7.60
N HIS A 90 -8.89 4.51 -8.36
CA HIS A 90 -7.90 3.48 -8.64
C HIS A 90 -7.24 2.94 -7.36
N PHE A 91 -6.92 3.83 -6.41
CA PHE A 91 -6.38 3.45 -5.11
C PHE A 91 -7.32 2.55 -4.31
N ARG A 92 -8.61 2.93 -4.25
CA ARG A 92 -9.63 2.16 -3.54
C ARG A 92 -9.88 0.80 -4.20
N ILE A 93 -9.90 0.75 -5.53
CA ILE A 93 -10.07 -0.49 -6.30
C ILE A 93 -8.90 -1.44 -6.02
N ALA A 94 -7.65 -0.95 -6.02
CA ALA A 94 -6.48 -1.78 -5.74
C ALA A 94 -6.54 -2.40 -4.32
N LEU A 95 -6.86 -1.60 -3.29
CA LEU A 95 -7.05 -2.12 -1.93
C LEU A 95 -8.24 -3.09 -1.84
N GLY A 96 -9.33 -2.81 -2.54
CA GLY A 96 -10.51 -3.67 -2.62
C GLY A 96 -10.21 -5.03 -3.27
N GLN A 97 -9.36 -5.07 -4.29
CA GLN A 97 -8.90 -6.30 -4.92
C GLN A 97 -8.06 -7.16 -3.96
N LEU A 98 -7.20 -6.54 -3.14
CA LEU A 98 -6.46 -7.25 -2.09
C LEU A 98 -7.40 -7.86 -1.05
N SER A 99 -8.38 -7.08 -0.56
CA SER A 99 -9.40 -7.58 0.38
C SER A 99 -10.21 -8.75 -0.20
N THR A 100 -10.65 -8.62 -1.45
CA THR A 100 -11.38 -9.68 -2.15
C THR A 100 -10.52 -10.94 -2.29
N ALA A 101 -9.24 -10.80 -2.65
CA ALA A 101 -8.33 -11.93 -2.75
C ALA A 101 -8.10 -12.63 -1.41
N LYS A 102 -8.00 -11.89 -0.30
CA LYS A 102 -7.95 -12.47 1.06
C LYS A 102 -9.16 -13.37 1.31
N HIS A 103 -10.38 -12.88 1.06
CA HIS A 103 -11.60 -13.67 1.25
C HIS A 103 -11.69 -14.88 0.32
N LEU A 104 -11.20 -14.77 -0.92
CA LEU A 104 -11.12 -15.91 -1.84
C LEU A 104 -10.15 -16.98 -1.32
N ILE A 105 -8.99 -16.59 -0.80
CA ILE A 105 -8.00 -17.51 -0.22
C ILE A 105 -8.60 -18.23 1.01
N GLU A 106 -9.29 -17.51 1.90
CA GLU A 106 -9.97 -18.08 3.06
C GLU A 106 -11.06 -19.08 2.66
N THR A 107 -11.80 -18.78 1.59
CA THR A 107 -12.83 -19.67 1.05
C THR A 107 -12.22 -20.94 0.46
N VAL A 108 -11.19 -20.82 -0.37
CA VAL A 108 -10.43 -21.96 -0.91
C VAL A 108 -9.89 -22.82 0.25
N ALA A 109 -9.31 -22.21 1.29
CA ALA A 109 -8.79 -22.96 2.42
C ALA A 109 -9.89 -23.77 3.13
N ARG A 110 -11.04 -23.14 3.41
CA ARG A 110 -12.19 -23.79 4.08
C ARG A 110 -12.68 -24.99 3.27
N ASP A 111 -12.83 -24.85 1.96
CA ASP A 111 -13.34 -25.91 1.09
C ASP A 111 -12.36 -27.09 1.02
N TYR A 112 -11.08 -26.84 0.77
CA TYR A 112 -10.09 -27.92 0.70
C TYR A 112 -9.85 -28.59 2.05
N VAL A 113 -9.96 -27.87 3.17
CA VAL A 113 -9.91 -28.48 4.51
C VAL A 113 -11.10 -29.43 4.71
N ARG A 114 -12.31 -29.08 4.25
CA ARG A 114 -13.46 -30.01 4.28
C ARG A 114 -13.21 -31.25 3.43
N LEU A 115 -12.70 -31.08 2.20
CA LEU A 115 -12.40 -32.20 1.30
C LEU A 115 -11.35 -33.16 1.88
N VAL A 116 -10.28 -32.63 2.52
CA VAL A 116 -9.23 -33.47 3.12
C VAL A 116 -9.75 -34.34 4.26
N LYS A 117 -10.84 -33.96 4.95
CA LYS A 117 -11.45 -34.79 6.01
C LYS A 117 -11.90 -36.16 5.49
N TYR A 118 -12.24 -36.26 4.20
CA TYR A 118 -12.70 -37.49 3.55
C TYR A 118 -11.61 -38.20 2.72
N GLY A 119 -10.37 -37.70 2.73
CA GLY A 119 -9.28 -38.31 1.97
C GLY A 119 -8.90 -39.70 2.51
N GLN A 120 -8.87 -40.73 1.66
CA GLN A 120 -8.67 -42.12 2.08
C GLN A 120 -7.21 -42.58 1.99
N SER A 121 -6.36 -41.86 1.26
CA SER A 121 -4.96 -42.21 1.06
C SER A 121 -4.02 -41.02 1.17
N LEU A 122 -2.73 -41.31 1.38
CA LEU A 122 -1.67 -40.31 1.36
C LEU A 122 -1.63 -39.57 0.01
N PHE A 123 -1.77 -40.30 -1.09
CA PHE A 123 -1.76 -39.73 -2.43
C PHE A 123 -2.90 -38.73 -2.62
N GLN A 124 -4.14 -39.11 -2.27
CA GLN A 124 -5.31 -38.23 -2.40
C GLN A 124 -5.16 -36.97 -1.56
N CYS A 125 -4.73 -37.09 -0.29
CA CYS A 125 -4.51 -35.93 0.57
C CYS A 125 -3.39 -35.02 0.04
N LYS A 126 -2.31 -35.59 -0.53
CA LYS A 126 -1.22 -34.85 -1.15
C LYS A 126 -1.70 -34.06 -2.37
N GLN A 127 -2.55 -34.65 -3.22
CA GLN A 127 -3.14 -33.97 -4.38
C GLN A 127 -4.06 -32.82 -3.96
N LEU A 128 -4.94 -33.05 -2.98
CA LEU A 128 -5.81 -31.99 -2.43
C LEU A 128 -5.00 -30.82 -1.89
N LYS A 129 -3.91 -31.10 -1.15
CA LYS A 129 -3.00 -30.05 -0.68
C LYS A 129 -2.34 -29.29 -1.83
N ARG A 130 -1.85 -29.98 -2.86
CA ARG A 130 -1.23 -29.32 -4.03
C ARG A 130 -2.24 -28.43 -4.76
N ALA A 131 -3.46 -28.91 -4.97
CA ALA A 131 -4.52 -28.14 -5.60
C ALA A 131 -4.90 -26.89 -4.78
N ALA A 132 -5.04 -27.03 -3.45
CA ALA A 132 -5.33 -25.90 -2.55
C ALA A 132 -4.25 -24.81 -2.65
N LEU A 133 -2.97 -25.17 -2.47
CA LEU A 133 -1.87 -24.21 -2.56
C LEU A 133 -1.72 -23.62 -3.96
N GLY A 134 -1.96 -24.42 -5.01
CA GLY A 134 -1.95 -23.96 -6.39
C GLY A 134 -3.03 -22.91 -6.64
N ARG A 135 -4.26 -23.10 -6.16
CA ARG A 135 -5.34 -22.12 -6.30
C ARG A 135 -5.06 -20.83 -5.53
N MET A 136 -4.53 -20.93 -4.31
CA MET A 136 -4.08 -19.76 -3.54
C MET A 136 -2.98 -19.00 -4.29
N ALA A 137 -2.02 -19.73 -4.87
CA ALA A 137 -0.95 -19.13 -5.66
C ALA A 137 -1.48 -18.42 -6.90
N THR A 138 -2.43 -19.01 -7.62
CA THR A 138 -3.07 -18.38 -8.78
C THR A 138 -3.79 -17.08 -8.41
N ILE A 139 -4.48 -17.05 -7.27
CA ILE A 139 -5.12 -15.82 -6.76
C ILE A 139 -4.06 -14.74 -6.52
N CYS A 140 -2.94 -15.08 -5.86
CA CYS A 140 -1.85 -14.13 -5.62
C CYS A 140 -1.18 -13.65 -6.91
N LYS A 141 -1.02 -14.51 -7.92
CA LYS A 141 -0.46 -14.11 -9.23
C LYS A 141 -1.33 -13.08 -9.95
N ARG A 142 -2.66 -13.15 -9.79
CA ARG A 142 -3.60 -12.16 -10.35
C ARG A 142 -3.48 -10.79 -9.67
N LEU A 143 -2.87 -10.70 -8.49
CA LEU A 143 -2.60 -9.44 -7.79
C LEU A 143 -1.30 -8.75 -8.24
N LYS A 144 -0.70 -9.17 -9.37
CA LYS A 144 0.56 -8.59 -9.86
C LYS A 144 0.48 -7.07 -10.03
N ASP A 145 -0.48 -6.58 -10.79
CA ASP A 145 -0.58 -5.15 -11.13
C ASP A 145 -1.01 -4.31 -9.91
N PRO A 146 -1.98 -4.74 -9.08
CA PRO A 146 -2.35 -4.00 -7.87
C PRO A 146 -1.21 -3.88 -6.85
N LEU A 147 -0.42 -4.95 -6.66
CA LEU A 147 0.73 -4.90 -5.74
C LEU A 147 1.82 -3.95 -6.25
N LEU A 148 2.07 -3.94 -7.56
CA LEU A 148 3.03 -3.03 -8.17
C LEU A 148 2.61 -1.57 -8.00
N TYR A 149 1.33 -1.27 -8.30
CA TYR A 149 0.77 0.06 -8.11
C TYR A 149 0.86 0.51 -6.64
N LEU A 150 0.47 -0.35 -5.70
CA LEU A 150 0.53 -0.02 -4.27
C LEU A 150 1.98 0.24 -3.80
N GLU A 151 2.98 -0.48 -4.31
CA GLU A 151 4.38 -0.18 -3.97
C GLU A 151 4.83 1.18 -4.52
N GLN A 152 4.41 1.55 -5.74
CA GLN A 152 4.69 2.88 -6.29
C GLN A 152 4.04 4.00 -5.45
N VAL A 153 2.77 3.82 -5.08
CA VAL A 153 2.05 4.74 -4.20
C VAL A 153 2.76 4.84 -2.85
N ARG A 154 3.16 3.73 -2.24
CA ARG A 154 3.91 3.71 -0.97
C ARG A 154 5.21 4.52 -1.04
N GLN A 155 6.00 4.31 -2.09
CA GLN A 155 7.26 5.04 -2.28
C GLN A 155 7.04 6.54 -2.43
N HIS A 156 5.98 6.95 -3.12
CA HIS A 156 5.64 8.35 -3.29
C HIS A 156 5.08 8.96 -1.98
N LEU A 157 4.16 8.27 -1.30
CA LEU A 157 3.60 8.68 0.00
C LEU A 157 4.67 8.93 1.06
N GLY A 158 5.71 8.10 1.10
CA GLY A 158 6.82 8.26 2.05
C GLY A 158 7.65 9.53 1.84
N ARG A 159 7.58 10.13 0.65
CA ARG A 159 8.29 11.39 0.31
C ARG A 159 7.44 12.64 0.53
N LEU A 160 6.13 12.51 0.75
CA LEU A 160 5.27 13.66 0.98
C LEU A 160 5.69 14.40 2.26
N PRO A 161 5.70 15.74 2.23
CA PRO A 161 6.01 16.53 3.40
C PRO A 161 4.90 16.39 4.45
N SER A 162 5.28 16.55 5.72
CA SER A 162 4.31 16.58 6.84
C SER A 162 3.58 17.91 6.83
N ILE A 163 2.28 17.91 6.53
CA ILE A 163 1.42 19.09 6.62
C ILE A 163 0.37 18.85 7.70
N ASP A 164 0.34 19.73 8.70
CA ASP A 164 -0.75 19.76 9.67
C ASP A 164 -1.76 20.85 9.27
N PRO A 165 -2.97 20.48 8.79
CA PRO A 165 -3.97 21.44 8.34
C PRO A 165 -4.52 22.34 9.45
N ASN A 166 -4.31 21.99 10.74
CA ASN A 166 -4.80 22.78 11.86
C ASN A 166 -3.78 23.80 12.39
N THR A 167 -2.56 23.80 11.86
CA THR A 167 -1.51 24.71 12.31
C THR A 167 -1.48 26.01 11.51
N ARG A 168 -0.80 27.02 12.04
CA ARG A 168 -0.69 28.35 11.42
C ARG A 168 0.10 28.23 10.11
N THR A 169 -0.60 28.42 9.01
CA THR A 169 -0.11 28.15 7.66
C THR A 169 -0.06 29.42 6.84
N LEU A 170 1.07 29.66 6.17
CA LEU A 170 1.24 30.67 5.14
C LEU A 170 1.30 29.96 3.79
N LEU A 171 0.33 30.19 2.92
CA LEU A 171 0.34 29.66 1.56
C LEU A 171 1.00 30.69 0.63
N ILE A 172 1.96 30.26 -0.19
CA ILE A 172 2.67 31.10 -1.16
C ILE A 172 2.18 30.71 -2.55
N CYS A 173 1.21 31.45 -3.08
CA CYS A 173 0.64 31.24 -4.42
C CYS A 173 1.08 32.36 -5.39
N GLY A 174 1.05 32.07 -6.68
CA GLY A 174 1.33 33.04 -7.75
C GLY A 174 1.82 32.37 -9.03
N TYR A 175 2.04 33.14 -10.10
CA TYR A 175 2.47 32.62 -11.40
C TYR A 175 3.78 31.81 -11.32
N PRO A 176 4.02 30.89 -12.27
CA PRO A 176 5.33 30.24 -12.41
C PRO A 176 6.47 31.28 -12.50
N ASN A 177 7.65 30.94 -11.97
CA ASN A 177 8.89 31.74 -12.05
C ASN A 177 8.88 33.14 -11.38
N VAL A 178 7.88 33.49 -10.56
CA VAL A 178 7.86 34.78 -9.81
C VAL A 178 8.75 34.80 -8.55
N GLY A 179 9.50 33.73 -8.27
CA GLY A 179 10.41 33.65 -7.12
C GLY A 179 9.80 33.10 -5.83
N LYS A 180 8.65 32.41 -5.89
CA LYS A 180 7.98 31.81 -4.71
C LYS A 180 8.88 30.87 -3.91
N SER A 181 9.55 29.93 -4.59
CA SER A 181 10.46 28.98 -3.95
C SER A 181 11.70 29.66 -3.36
N SER A 182 12.20 30.73 -4.00
CA SER A 182 13.28 31.57 -3.45
C SER A 182 12.83 32.31 -2.18
N PHE A 183 11.59 32.79 -2.15
CA PHE A 183 11.02 33.39 -0.94
C PHE A 183 10.90 32.35 0.18
N LEU A 184 10.39 31.15 -0.11
CA LEU A 184 10.30 30.06 0.86
C LEU A 184 11.67 29.69 1.45
N LYS A 185 12.72 29.62 0.61
CA LYS A 185 14.09 29.33 1.01
C LYS A 185 14.71 30.41 1.91
N ASN A 186 14.31 31.67 1.74
CA ASN A 186 14.81 32.78 2.55
C ASN A 186 14.12 32.86 3.93
N ILE A 187 12.81 32.58 3.99
CA ILE A 187 12.05 32.70 5.25
C ILE A 187 12.13 31.43 6.12
N SER A 188 12.47 30.29 5.53
CA SER A 188 12.47 29.00 6.21
C SER A 188 13.82 28.30 6.07
N ARG A 189 14.08 27.33 6.94
CA ARG A 189 15.25 26.44 6.81
C ARG A 189 15.02 25.31 5.80
N ALA A 190 14.02 25.41 4.93
CA ALA A 190 13.71 24.37 3.96
C ALA A 190 14.76 24.34 2.85
N ASP A 191 15.36 23.17 2.64
CA ASP A 191 16.25 22.94 1.51
C ASP A 191 15.39 22.67 0.26
N VAL A 192 14.92 23.75 -0.35
CA VAL A 192 14.17 23.71 -1.60
C VAL A 192 15.17 23.84 -2.75
N ASP A 193 15.25 22.81 -3.59
CA ASP A 193 16.02 22.85 -4.84
C ASP A 193 15.30 23.77 -5.84
N VAL A 194 15.88 24.96 -6.08
CA VAL A 194 15.39 25.91 -7.08
C VAL A 194 16.04 25.57 -8.42
N GLN A 195 15.31 24.94 -9.34
CA GLN A 195 15.79 24.69 -10.71
C GLN A 195 15.13 25.68 -11.71
N PRO A 196 15.83 26.15 -12.76
CA PRO A 196 15.40 27.31 -13.56
C PRO A 196 14.37 27.03 -14.68
N TYR A 197 13.62 25.94 -14.61
CA TYR A 197 12.57 25.61 -15.60
C TYR A 197 11.17 25.70 -14.99
N ALA A 198 10.18 26.09 -15.81
CA ALA A 198 8.76 26.02 -15.43
C ALA A 198 8.39 24.58 -15.04
N PHE A 199 7.44 24.41 -14.10
CA PHE A 199 7.04 23.13 -13.48
C PHE A 199 8.05 22.51 -12.50
N THR A 200 8.90 23.34 -11.87
CA THR A 200 9.93 22.86 -10.93
C THR A 200 9.38 22.29 -9.63
N THR A 201 8.18 22.68 -9.22
CA THR A 201 7.50 22.11 -8.05
C THR A 201 6.35 21.22 -8.50
N LYS A 202 6.66 19.96 -8.87
CA LYS A 202 5.63 18.93 -9.14
C LYS A 202 4.95 18.42 -7.86
N SER A 203 5.34 18.96 -6.70
CA SER A 203 4.88 18.57 -5.38
C SER A 203 4.93 19.81 -4.47
N LEU A 204 3.99 19.89 -3.52
CA LEU A 204 3.97 20.93 -2.49
C LEU A 204 5.27 20.89 -1.67
N PHE A 205 5.91 22.04 -1.48
CA PHE A 205 7.06 22.16 -0.57
C PHE A 205 6.63 22.83 0.73
N VAL A 206 7.13 22.31 1.84
CA VAL A 206 6.77 22.82 3.17
C VAL A 206 8.03 23.25 3.88
N GLY A 207 8.08 24.54 4.21
CA GLY A 207 9.08 25.11 5.10
C GLY A 207 8.47 25.43 6.46
N HIS A 208 9.34 25.47 7.47
CA HIS A 208 8.95 25.90 8.80
C HIS A 208 9.83 27.04 9.27
N PHE A 209 9.22 28.00 9.95
CA PHE A 209 9.90 29.16 10.53
C PHE A 209 9.26 29.56 11.86
N ASP A 210 10.03 30.28 12.67
CA ASP A 210 9.58 30.74 13.99
C ASP A 210 9.41 32.25 13.97
N TYR A 211 8.26 32.73 14.42
CA TYR A 211 7.95 34.15 14.54
C TYR A 211 7.18 34.41 15.84
N LYS A 212 7.62 35.38 16.63
CA LYS A 212 7.03 35.70 17.96
C LYS A 212 6.87 34.47 18.87
N MET A 213 7.90 33.62 18.95
CA MET A 213 7.90 32.36 19.73
C MET A 213 6.80 31.36 19.30
N LEU A 214 6.23 31.52 18.11
CA LEU A 214 5.26 30.61 17.53
C LEU A 214 5.84 29.97 16.27
N ARG A 215 5.56 28.67 16.10
CA ARG A 215 5.90 27.91 14.90
C ARG A 215 4.87 28.17 13.80
N PHE A 216 5.35 28.48 12.61
CA PHE A 216 4.55 28.60 11.40
C PHE A 216 5.01 27.57 10.36
N GLN A 217 4.08 27.13 9.52
CA GLN A 217 4.36 26.37 8.31
C GLN A 217 4.13 27.27 7.09
N ALA A 218 5.08 27.30 6.16
CA ALA A 218 4.94 27.95 4.88
C ALA A 218 4.86 26.87 3.79
N ILE A 219 3.85 26.94 2.94
CA ILE A 219 3.60 25.97 1.88
C ILE A 219 3.78 26.70 0.54
N ASP A 220 4.73 26.23 -0.27
CA ASP A 220 4.93 26.69 -1.64
C ASP A 220 4.14 25.80 -2.60
N THR A 221 3.26 26.43 -3.38
CA THR A 221 2.40 25.75 -4.34
C THR A 221 2.97 25.83 -5.76
N PRO A 222 2.68 24.84 -6.62
CA PRO A 222 2.95 24.96 -8.05
C PRO A 222 2.34 26.25 -8.61
N GLY A 223 3.01 26.87 -9.58
CA GLY A 223 2.49 28.09 -10.17
C GLY A 223 1.19 27.83 -10.91
N ILE A 224 0.14 28.58 -10.57
CA ILE A 224 -1.16 28.51 -11.24
C ILE A 224 -1.06 29.29 -12.56
N LEU A 225 -1.54 28.68 -13.64
CA LEU A 225 -1.85 29.35 -14.91
C LEU A 225 -3.37 29.48 -15.00
N ASP A 226 -3.88 30.63 -15.44
CA ASP A 226 -5.33 30.90 -15.60
C ASP A 226 -5.92 30.08 -16.76
N HIS A 227 -6.05 28.77 -16.56
CA HIS A 227 -6.82 27.87 -17.42
C HIS A 227 -8.15 27.53 -16.72
N PRO A 228 -9.24 27.27 -17.47
CA PRO A 228 -10.46 26.72 -16.89
C PRO A 228 -10.16 25.48 -16.04
N LEU A 229 -10.87 25.29 -14.92
CA LEU A 229 -10.67 24.16 -13.99
C LEU A 229 -10.66 22.79 -14.71
N GLU A 230 -11.36 22.67 -15.83
CA GLU A 230 -11.48 21.47 -16.65
C GLU A 230 -10.21 21.15 -17.47
N GLU A 231 -9.32 22.13 -17.67
CA GLU A 231 -8.08 22.03 -18.46
C GLU A 231 -6.81 22.01 -17.60
N MET A 232 -6.94 22.13 -16.27
CA MET A 232 -5.80 22.11 -15.35
C MET A 232 -5.15 20.73 -15.30
N ASN A 233 -3.82 20.69 -15.42
CA ASN A 233 -3.04 19.47 -15.28
C ASN A 233 -3.03 18.99 -13.81
N THR A 234 -2.66 17.72 -13.58
CA THR A 234 -2.55 17.12 -12.22
C THR A 234 -1.57 17.85 -11.30
N ILE A 235 -0.66 18.66 -11.85
CA ILE A 235 0.26 19.52 -11.09
C ILE A 235 -0.45 20.82 -10.67
N GLU A 236 -1.28 21.40 -11.53
CA GLU A 236 -1.99 22.66 -11.27
C GLU A 236 -3.15 22.46 -10.30
N MET A 237 -3.79 21.27 -10.29
CA MET A 237 -4.81 20.90 -9.30
C MET A 237 -4.28 20.75 -7.86
N GLN A 238 -2.96 20.77 -7.65
CA GLN A 238 -2.36 20.76 -6.30
C GLN A 238 -2.21 22.16 -5.68
N SER A 239 -2.53 23.22 -6.44
CA SER A 239 -2.21 24.62 -6.11
C SER A 239 -3.26 25.33 -5.26
#